data_AF-A0A143BJC5-F1
#
_entry.id   AF-A0A143BJC5-F1
#
_cell.length_a   1.000
_cell.length_b   1.000
_cell.length_c   1.000
_cell.angle_alpha   90.00
_cell.angle_beta   90.00
_cell.angle_gamma   90.00
#
_symmetry.space_group_name_H-M   'P 1'
#
loop_
_entity.id
_entity.type
_entity.pdbx_description
1 polymer ?
#
loop_
_entity_poly.entity_id
_entity_poly.type
_entity_poly.pdbx_seq_one_letter_code
_entity_poly.pdbx_strand_id
1 'polypeptide(L)'
;MTLLEALLATVILSVVAIGCLEGTRNAAQLQRKAELVSAATVRAESELAAAVLGLPAGKGVSVDRQRYAANPRLELVRVRVPQPDGGQVELVRLMERPTVGR
;
A
#
# COMPACT_ATOMS: atom_id res chain seq x y z
N MET A 1 -46.84 -24.84 -14.06
CA MET A 1 -45.98 -23.66 -14.22
C MET A 1 -46.88 -22.48 -14.51
N THR A 2 -47.06 -21.60 -13.53
CA THR A 2 -47.95 -20.44 -13.62
C THR A 2 -47.17 -19.20 -14.05
N LEU A 3 -47.85 -18.23 -14.68
CA LEU A 3 -47.26 -16.94 -15.08
C LEU A 3 -46.64 -16.19 -13.89
N LEU A 4 -47.24 -16.35 -12.70
CA LEU A 4 -46.73 -15.82 -11.44
C LEU A 4 -45.39 -16.44 -11.04
N GLU A 5 -45.23 -17.76 -11.18
CA GLU A 5 -43.96 -18.44 -10.88
C GLU A 5 -42.84 -17.96 -11.81
N ALA A 6 -43.14 -17.73 -13.08
CA ALA A 6 -42.16 -17.20 -14.04
C ALA A 6 -41.72 -15.77 -13.70
N LEU A 7 -42.66 -14.89 -13.31
CA LEU A 7 -42.36 -13.52 -12.89
C LEU A 7 -41.57 -13.47 -11.57
N LEU A 8 -41.90 -14.35 -10.63
CA LEU A 8 -41.15 -14.44 -9.38
C LEU A 8 -39.71 -14.93 -9.63
N ALA A 9 -39.56 -15.94 -10.48
CA ALA A 9 -38.26 -16.50 -10.84
C ALA A 9 -37.36 -15.46 -11.54
N THR A 10 -37.90 -14.63 -12.44
CA THR A 10 -37.10 -13.59 -13.10
C THR A 10 -36.66 -12.50 -12.12
N VAL A 11 -37.51 -12.06 -11.20
CA VAL A 11 -37.15 -11.08 -10.17
C VAL A 11 -36.04 -11.61 -9.27
N ILE A 12 -36.16 -12.85 -8.79
CA ILE A 12 -35.12 -13.49 -7.96
C ILE A 12 -33.80 -13.58 -8.74
N LEU A 13 -33.85 -14.02 -10.01
CA LEU A 13 -32.67 -14.14 -10.85
C LEU A 13 -31.99 -12.78 -11.08
N SER A 14 -32.77 -11.71 -11.30
CA SER A 14 -32.23 -10.36 -11.46
C SER A 14 -31.53 -9.86 -10.19
N VAL A 15 -32.11 -10.07 -9.01
CA VAL A 15 -31.49 -9.66 -7.73
C VAL A 15 -30.18 -10.41 -7.49
N VAL A 16 -30.16 -11.73 -7.73
CA VAL A 16 -28.94 -12.54 -7.60
C VAL A 16 -27.86 -12.08 -8.58
N ALA A 17 -28.24 -11.82 -9.85
CA ALA A 17 -27.31 -11.34 -10.86
C ALA A 17 -26.67 -10.00 -10.47
N ILE A 18 -27.46 -9.04 -9.98
CA ILE A 18 -26.97 -7.74 -9.50
C ILE A 18 -26.00 -7.94 -8.33
N GLY A 19 -26.36 -8.77 -7.34
CA GLY A 19 -25.49 -9.05 -6.19
C GLY A 19 -24.14 -9.65 -6.60
N CYS A 20 -24.13 -10.57 -7.57
CA CYS A 20 -22.89 -11.13 -8.12
C CYS A 20 -22.06 -10.10 -8.88
N LEU A 21 -22.69 -9.22 -9.66
CA LEU A 21 -22.03 -8.14 -10.39
C LEU A 21 -21.40 -7.11 -9.45
N GLU A 22 -22.10 -6.72 -8.39
CA GLU A 22 -21.57 -5.80 -7.38
C GLU A 22 -20.43 -6.43 -6.58
N GLY A 23 -20.60 -7.70 -6.16
CA GLY A 23 -19.57 -8.43 -5.43
C GLY A 23 -18.27 -8.58 -6.23
N THR A 24 -18.37 -8.95 -7.51
CA THR A 24 -17.20 -9.08 -8.40
C THR A 24 -16.54 -7.74 -8.69
N ARG A 25 -17.32 -6.67 -8.88
CA ARG A 25 -16.79 -5.31 -9.07
C ARG A 25 -16.01 -4.84 -7.84
N ASN A 26 -16.55 -5.07 -6.65
CA ASN A 26 -15.90 -4.69 -5.39
C ASN A 26 -14.62 -5.51 -5.16
N ALA A 27 -14.65 -6.82 -5.42
CA ALA A 27 -13.47 -7.67 -5.33
C ALA A 27 -12.35 -7.22 -6.29
N ALA A 28 -12.69 -6.92 -7.54
CA ALA A 28 -11.73 -6.42 -8.52
C ALA A 28 -11.14 -5.06 -8.13
N GLN A 29 -11.93 -4.16 -7.57
CA GLN A 29 -11.44 -2.88 -7.04
C GLN A 29 -10.50 -3.07 -5.84
N LEU A 30 -10.84 -3.98 -4.94
CA LEU A 30 -10.02 -4.30 -3.78
C LEU A 30 -8.67 -4.90 -4.20
N GLN A 31 -8.69 -5.82 -5.17
CA GLN A 31 -7.49 -6.44 -5.72
C GLN A 31 -6.55 -5.40 -6.34
N ARG A 32 -7.08 -4.49 -7.17
CA ARG A 32 -6.27 -3.39 -7.73
C ARG A 32 -5.67 -2.50 -6.64
N LYS A 33 -6.44 -2.16 -5.60
CA LYS A 33 -5.92 -1.39 -4.46
C LYS A 33 -4.81 -2.14 -3.73
N ALA A 34 -4.97 -3.45 -3.51
CA ALA A 34 -3.95 -4.28 -2.87
C ALA A 34 -2.67 -4.34 -3.70
N GLU A 35 -2.76 -4.48 -5.03
CA GLU A 35 -1.62 -4.44 -5.94
C GLU A 35 -0.88 -3.09 -5.88
N LEU A 36 -1.62 -1.98 -5.88
CA LEU A 36 -1.03 -0.63 -5.77
C LEU A 36 -0.30 -0.42 -4.45
N VAL A 37 -0.90 -0.86 -3.34
CA VAL A 37 -0.27 -0.80 -2.01
C VAL A 37 0.98 -1.66 -1.99
N SER A 38 0.91 -2.89 -2.49
CA SER A 38 2.04 -3.82 -2.52
C SER A 38 3.21 -3.29 -3.37
N ALA A 39 2.93 -2.66 -4.52
CA ALA A 39 3.98 -2.06 -5.34
C ALA A 39 4.62 -0.86 -4.63
N ALA A 40 3.81 -0.03 -3.95
CA ALA A 40 4.31 1.11 -3.19
C ALA A 40 5.15 0.68 -1.98
N THR A 41 4.77 -0.40 -1.27
CA THR A 41 5.55 -0.94 -0.15
C THR A 41 6.88 -1.50 -0.62
N VAL A 42 6.91 -2.30 -1.70
CA VAL A 42 8.16 -2.83 -2.28
C VAL A 42 9.09 -1.70 -2.71
N ARG A 43 8.54 -0.65 -3.33
CA ARG A 43 9.32 0.55 -3.68
C ARG A 43 9.87 1.23 -2.42
N ALA A 44 9.04 1.43 -1.39
CA ALA A 44 9.46 2.03 -0.15
C ALA A 44 10.57 1.22 0.55
N GLU A 45 10.51 -0.11 0.50
CA GLU A 45 11.57 -0.99 1.04
C GLU A 45 12.89 -0.82 0.27
N SER A 46 12.83 -0.76 -1.07
CA SER A 46 14.03 -0.53 -1.89
C SER A 46 14.66 0.84 -1.63
N GLU A 47 13.85 1.88 -1.48
CA GLU A 47 14.30 3.25 -1.19
C GLU A 47 14.85 3.34 0.24
N LEU A 48 14.31 2.57 1.18
CA LEU A 48 14.83 2.45 2.53
C LEU A 48 16.19 1.75 2.53
N ALA A 49 16.35 0.67 1.77
CA ALA A 49 17.65 0.04 1.58
C ALA A 49 18.68 0.98 0.92
N ALA A 50 18.26 1.75 -0.09
CA ALA A 50 19.09 2.78 -0.71
C ALA A 50 19.49 3.87 0.29
N ALA A 51 18.56 4.34 1.12
CA ALA A 51 18.83 5.31 2.17
C ALA A 51 19.83 4.76 3.20
N VAL A 52 19.71 3.49 3.61
CA VAL A 52 20.69 2.83 4.49
C VAL A 52 22.10 2.87 3.89
N LEU A 53 22.22 2.64 2.59
CA LEU A 53 23.48 2.65 1.85
C LEU A 53 24.00 4.07 1.53
N GLY A 54 23.26 5.12 1.90
CA GLY A 54 23.63 6.51 1.62
C GLY A 54 23.39 6.94 0.17
N LEU A 55 22.59 6.19 -0.58
CA LEU A 55 22.24 6.51 -1.97
C LEU A 55 21.15 7.60 -2.02
N PRO A 56 21.11 8.41 -3.10
CA PRO A 56 20.09 9.43 -3.28
C PRO A 56 18.70 8.80 -3.42
N ALA A 57 17.69 9.47 -2.87
CA ALA A 57 16.30 9.04 -2.99
C ALA A 57 15.81 9.15 -4.44
N GLY A 58 14.96 8.22 -4.86
CA GLY A 58 14.28 8.26 -6.14
C GLY A 58 13.34 9.47 -6.28
N LYS A 59 12.99 9.80 -7.53
CA LYS A 59 12.12 10.94 -7.84
C LYS A 59 10.77 10.83 -7.11
N GLY A 60 10.42 11.88 -6.37
CA GLY A 60 9.18 11.98 -5.61
C GLY A 60 9.17 11.23 -4.27
N VAL A 61 10.30 10.64 -3.86
CA VAL A 61 10.46 9.96 -2.58
C VAL A 61 11.05 10.94 -1.57
N SER A 62 10.46 11.01 -0.38
CA SER A 62 10.99 11.82 0.73
C SER A 62 11.65 10.91 1.75
N VAL A 63 12.91 11.18 2.06
CA VAL A 63 13.68 10.47 3.09
C VAL A 63 14.02 11.44 4.20
N ASP A 64 13.55 11.16 5.41
CA ASP A 64 13.84 11.93 6.61
C ASP A 64 14.68 11.08 7.57
N ARG A 65 15.74 11.67 8.14
CA ARG A 65 16.65 11.00 9.07
C ARG A 65 16.67 11.76 10.37
N GLN A 66 16.15 11.15 11.42
CA GLN A 66 16.08 11.76 12.73
C GLN A 66 16.94 10.98 13.73
N ARG A 67 17.66 11.69 14.61
CA ARG A 67 18.36 11.03 15.73
C ARG A 67 17.34 10.43 16.68
N TYR A 68 17.57 9.20 17.11
CA TYR A 68 16.67 8.58 18.08
C TYR A 68 16.96 9.13 19.47
N ALA A 69 15.96 9.76 20.08
CA ALA A 69 16.13 10.51 21.33
C ALA A 69 16.63 9.62 22.49
N ALA A 70 16.21 8.36 22.56
CA ALA A 70 16.57 7.46 23.65
C ALA A 70 17.94 6.77 23.48
N ASN A 71 18.53 6.76 22.27
CA ASN A 71 19.84 6.15 22.05
C ASN A 71 20.61 6.90 20.95
N PRO A 72 21.74 7.56 21.29
CA PRO A 72 22.52 8.34 20.33
C PRO A 72 23.24 7.49 19.28
N ARG A 73 23.33 6.17 19.49
CA ARG A 73 23.83 5.21 18.50
C ARG A 73 22.77 4.78 17.50
N LEU A 74 21.51 5.20 17.68
CA LEU A 74 20.41 4.85 16.79
C LEU A 74 19.94 6.07 16.00
N GLU A 75 19.60 5.83 14.74
CA GLU A 75 18.92 6.77 13.87
C GLU A 75 17.61 6.19 13.37
N LEU A 76 16.61 7.04 13.23
CA LEU A 76 15.31 6.71 12.71
C LEU A 76 15.24 7.24 11.27
N VAL A 77 15.11 6.33 10.31
CA VAL A 77 14.99 6.65 8.89
C VAL A 77 13.55 6.45 8.49
N ARG A 78 12.92 7.52 7.99
CA ARG A 78 11.56 7.51 7.46
C ARG A 78 11.62 7.68 5.95
N VAL A 79 10.95 6.80 5.23
CA VAL A 79 10.83 6.87 3.77
C VAL A 79 9.36 6.98 3.44
N ARG A 80 8.99 8.06 2.75
CA ARG A 80 7.64 8.30 2.25
C ARG A 80 7.62 8.18 0.74
N VAL A 81 6.80 7.26 0.24
CA VAL A 81 6.59 7.02 -1.19
C VAL A 81 5.16 7.40 -1.55
N PRO A 82 4.95 8.29 -2.55
CA PRO A 82 3.62 8.65 -3.01
C PRO A 82 2.98 7.48 -3.77
N GLN A 83 1.69 7.29 -3.52
CA GLN A 83 0.84 6.37 -4.26
C GLN A 83 0.12 7.10 -5.39
N PRO A 84 -0.23 6.41 -6.50
CA PRO A 84 -0.90 7.02 -7.64
C PRO A 84 -2.33 7.50 -7.35
N ASP A 85 -2.94 7.05 -6.26
CA ASP A 85 -4.26 7.49 -5.78
C ASP A 85 -4.19 8.75 -4.90
N GLY A 86 -3.00 9.34 -4.73
CA GLY A 86 -2.76 10.50 -3.87
C GLY A 86 -2.43 10.15 -2.42
N GLY A 87 -2.43 8.86 -2.05
CA GLY A 87 -1.97 8.37 -0.76
C GLY A 87 -0.44 8.41 -0.61
N GLN A 88 0.05 8.06 0.58
CA GLN A 88 1.47 7.87 0.84
C GLN A 88 1.68 6.61 1.67
N VAL A 89 2.70 5.82 1.30
CA VAL A 89 3.23 4.76 2.16
C VAL A 89 4.42 5.32 2.91
N GLU A 90 4.38 5.21 4.23
CA GLU A 90 5.51 5.55 5.10
C GLU A 90 6.10 4.27 5.69
N LEU A 91 7.40 4.07 5.48
CA LEU A 91 8.18 3.07 6.18
C LEU A 91 9.14 3.75 7.14
N VAL A 92 9.16 3.26 8.38
CA VAL A 92 10.03 3.75 9.43
C VAL A 92 10.93 2.62 9.88
N ARG A 93 12.24 2.85 9.85
CA ARG A 93 13.23 1.89 10.36
C ARG A 93 14.14 2.55 11.37
N LEU A 94 14.36 1.87 12.48
CA LEU A 94 15.40 2.19 13.44
C LEU A 94 16.69 1.47 13.02
N MET A 95 17.78 2.21 12.93
CA MET A 95 19.08 1.72 12.48
C MET A 95 20.16 2.08 13.47
N GLU A 96 21.19 1.25 13.56
CA GLU A 96 22.45 1.63 14.18
C GLU A 96 23.19 2.61 13.28
N ARG A 97 23.69 3.68 13.89
CA ARG A 97 24.42 4.73 13.19
C ARG A 97 25.73 4.13 12.69
N PRO A 98 26.08 4.27 11.40
CA PRO A 98 27.37 3.82 10.92
C PRO A 98 28.47 4.55 11.69
N THR A 99 29.23 3.81 12.50
CA THR A 99 30.47 4.31 13.11
C THR A 99 31.43 4.59 11.96
N VAL A 100 31.51 5.86 11.55
CA VAL A 100 32.57 6.33 10.68
C VAL A 100 33.87 6.10 11.45
N GLY A 101 34.57 5.02 11.10
CA GLY A 101 35.87 4.67 11.68
C GLY A 101 36.82 5.83 11.46
N ARG A 102 37.48 6.24 12.56
CA ARG A 102 38.66 7.10 12.52
C ARG A 102 39.83 6.37 11.89
#